data_AF-A0A172ZIF4-F1
#
_entry.id   AF-A0A172ZIF4-F1
#
_cell.length_a   1.000
_cell.length_b   1.000
_cell.length_c   1.000
_cell.angle_alpha   90.00
_cell.angle_beta   90.00
_cell.angle_gamma   90.00
#
_symmetry.space_group_name_H-M   'P 1'
#
loop_
_entity.id
_entity.type
_entity.pdbx_description
1 polymer ?
#
loop_
_entity_poly.entity_id
_entity_poly.type
_entity_poly.pdbx_seq_one_letter_code
_entity_poly.pdbx_strand_id
1 'polypeptide(L)'
;MNPVLCTYEECLVELKRSAWRLQSKTRAHIKRECEWAEDYNEVDSACSQLQQLCEDEFIQYALSHISSSKARLIIQKLYVQDLSEKQVAEQLNLTQQAVNRWKNKALQELRSKKNLLKYAQL
;
A
#
# COMPACT_ATOMS: atom_id res chain seq x y z
N MET A 1 0.81 -27.54 20.52
CA MET A 1 1.45 -26.81 19.41
C MET A 1 0.72 -25.49 19.24
N ASN A 2 1.33 -24.38 19.65
CA ASN A 2 0.76 -23.03 19.54
C ASN A 2 0.96 -22.55 18.08
N PRO A 3 -0.08 -22.06 17.38
CA PRO A 3 0.10 -21.44 16.08
C PRO A 3 0.78 -20.09 16.32
N VAL A 4 2.02 -19.95 15.86
CA VAL A 4 2.75 -18.67 15.86
C VAL A 4 1.99 -17.75 14.92
N LEU A 5 1.16 -16.87 15.48
CA LEU A 5 0.56 -15.77 14.77
C LEU A 5 1.68 -14.78 14.43
N CYS A 6 2.20 -14.89 13.21
CA CYS A 6 3.07 -13.88 12.60
C CYS A 6 2.39 -12.51 12.75
N THR A 7 3.04 -11.59 13.44
CA THR A 7 2.53 -10.24 13.61
C THR A 7 2.45 -9.53 12.26
N TYR A 8 1.57 -8.52 12.14
CA TYR A 8 1.43 -7.75 10.89
C TYR A 8 2.78 -7.18 10.40
N GLU A 9 3.65 -6.78 11.33
CA GLU A 9 4.98 -6.26 11.04
C GLU A 9 5.93 -7.30 10.45
N GLU A 10 5.93 -8.53 10.99
CA GLU A 10 6.72 -9.64 10.45
C GLU A 10 6.26 -10.03 9.05
N CYS A 11 4.95 -10.06 8.79
CA CYS A 11 4.39 -10.27 7.46
C CYS A 11 4.82 -9.17 6.47
N LEU A 12 4.82 -7.91 6.89
CA LEU A 12 5.27 -6.80 6.06
C LEU A 12 6.76 -6.88 5.73
N VAL A 13 7.59 -7.30 6.69
CA VAL A 13 9.03 -7.52 6.47
C VAL A 13 9.25 -8.62 5.44
N GLU A 14 8.53 -9.74 5.54
CA GLU A 14 8.65 -10.84 4.59
C GLU A 14 8.11 -10.49 3.19
N LEU A 15 7.06 -9.69 3.10
CA LEU A 15 6.57 -9.14 1.83
C LEU A 15 7.62 -8.24 1.17
N LYS A 16 8.20 -7.30 1.93
CA LYS A 16 9.27 -6.42 1.44
C LYS A 16 10.49 -7.22 0.97
N ARG A 17 10.91 -8.25 1.71
CA ARG A 17 12.00 -9.14 1.32
C ARG A 17 11.70 -9.92 0.04
N SER A 18 10.45 -10.33 -0.14
CA SER A 18 10.02 -11.07 -1.33
C SER A 18 9.98 -10.17 -2.57
N ALA A 19 9.45 -8.95 -2.43
CA ALA A 19 9.50 -7.92 -3.47
C ALA A 19 10.95 -7.57 -3.84
N TRP A 20 11.83 -7.38 -2.85
CA TRP A 20 13.26 -7.12 -3.09
C TRP A 20 13.96 -8.26 -3.83
N ARG A 21 13.67 -9.52 -3.48
CA ARG A 21 14.22 -10.70 -4.18
C ARG A 21 13.74 -10.76 -5.62
N LEU A 22 12.46 -10.48 -5.87
CA LEU A 22 11.90 -10.43 -7.22
C LEU A 22 12.59 -9.33 -8.05
N GLN A 23 12.71 -8.13 -7.49
CA GLN A 23 13.39 -7.02 -8.15
C GLN A 23 14.86 -7.34 -8.43
N SER A 24 15.55 -7.91 -7.44
CA SER A 24 16.96 -8.32 -7.58
C SER A 24 17.13 -9.35 -8.71
N LYS A 25 16.19 -10.30 -8.84
CA LYS A 25 16.20 -11.30 -9.91
C LYS A 25 15.95 -10.66 -11.28
N THR A 26 15.00 -9.74 -11.38
CA THR A 26 14.72 -8.99 -12.62
C THR A 26 15.93 -8.13 -13.02
N ARG A 27 16.57 -7.44 -12.08
CA ARG A 27 17.82 -6.69 -12.30
C ARG A 27 18.95 -7.58 -12.83
N ALA A 28 19.12 -8.76 -12.22
CA ALA A 28 20.14 -9.73 -12.64
C ALA A 28 19.84 -10.32 -14.03
N HIS A 29 18.56 -10.53 -14.34
CA HIS A 29 18.12 -10.99 -15.66
C HIS A 29 18.40 -9.93 -16.73
N ILE A 30 17.97 -8.68 -16.51
CA ILE A 30 18.22 -7.57 -17.43
C ILE A 30 19.73 -7.34 -17.64
N LYS A 31 20.53 -7.41 -16.55
CA LYS A 31 22.00 -7.33 -16.64
C LYS A 31 22.61 -8.38 -17.56
N ARG A 32 22.10 -9.62 -17.49
CA ARG A 32 22.60 -10.74 -18.28
C ARG A 32 22.16 -10.65 -19.74
N GLU A 33 20.93 -10.23 -19.99
CA GLU A 33 20.36 -10.14 -21.34
C GLU A 33 20.76 -8.84 -22.06
N CYS A 34 21.24 -7.83 -21.34
CA CYS A 34 21.65 -6.54 -21.89
C CYS A 34 23.04 -6.13 -21.39
N GLU A 35 24.09 -6.84 -21.83
CA GLU A 35 25.49 -6.51 -21.52
C GLU A 35 25.93 -5.12 -22.04
N TRP A 36 25.17 -4.52 -22.96
CA TRP A 36 25.45 -3.19 -23.56
C TRP A 36 24.44 -2.10 -23.17
N ALA A 37 23.55 -2.33 -22.20
CA ALA A 37 22.68 -1.28 -21.72
C ALA A 37 23.50 -0.29 -20.88
N GLU A 38 24.03 0.74 -21.53
CA GLU A 38 24.75 1.86 -20.90
C GLU A 38 23.87 2.65 -19.91
N ASP A 39 22.55 2.42 -19.91
CA ASP A 39 21.61 3.18 -19.09
C ASP A 39 20.84 2.34 -18.06
N TYR A 40 21.58 1.85 -17.06
CA TYR A 40 20.98 1.26 -15.86
C TYR A 40 20.03 2.22 -15.13
N ASN A 41 20.23 3.53 -15.27
CA ASN A 41 19.44 4.55 -14.58
C ASN A 41 18.05 4.71 -15.22
N GLU A 42 17.94 4.58 -16.54
CA GLU A 42 16.65 4.57 -17.24
C GLU A 42 15.79 3.35 -16.87
N VAL A 43 16.41 2.16 -16.76
CA VAL A 43 15.69 0.94 -16.33
C VAL A 43 15.26 1.05 -14.87
N ASP A 44 16.12 1.57 -13.99
CA ASP A 44 15.77 1.78 -12.58
C ASP A 44 14.63 2.81 -12.43
N SER A 45 14.69 3.91 -13.19
CA SER A 45 13.66 4.94 -13.23
C SER A 45 12.32 4.39 -13.76
N ALA A 46 12.33 3.62 -14.84
CA ALA A 46 11.13 2.98 -15.39
C ALA A 46 10.52 1.97 -14.39
N CYS A 47 11.35 1.19 -13.69
CA CYS A 47 10.89 0.29 -12.64
C CYS A 47 10.27 1.04 -11.44
N SER A 48 10.88 2.15 -11.01
CA SER A 48 10.32 3.00 -9.95
C SER A 48 9.00 3.65 -10.35
N GLN A 49 8.87 4.11 -11.59
CA GLN A 49 7.62 4.68 -12.12
C GLN A 49 6.51 3.63 -12.19
N LEU A 50 6.81 2.42 -12.67
CA LEU A 50 5.86 1.31 -12.67
C LEU A 50 5.43 0.92 -11.26
N GLN A 51 6.36 0.91 -10.30
CA GLN A 51 6.05 0.64 -8.91
C GLN A 51 5.08 1.70 -8.35
N GLN A 52 5.35 2.98 -8.60
CA GLN A 52 4.49 4.07 -8.17
C GLN A 52 3.08 3.97 -8.78
N LEU A 53 2.97 3.63 -10.08
CA LEU A 53 1.68 3.42 -10.74
C LEU A 53 0.89 2.27 -10.11
N CYS A 54 1.55 1.13 -9.83
CA CYS A 54 0.93 0.00 -9.16
C CYS A 54 0.47 0.34 -7.73
N GLU A 55 1.26 1.12 -7.00
CA GLU A 55 0.91 1.61 -5.66
C GLU A 55 -0.31 2.54 -5.72
N ASP A 56 -0.32 3.50 -6.64
CA ASP A 56 -1.44 4.42 -6.84
C ASP A 56 -2.73 3.68 -7.24
N GLU A 57 -2.65 2.73 -8.18
CA GLU A 57 -3.79 1.91 -8.60
C GLU A 57 -4.34 1.07 -7.44
N PHE A 58 -3.46 0.46 -6.64
CA PHE A 58 -3.87 -0.31 -5.46
C PHE A 58 -4.55 0.59 -4.42
N ILE A 59 -4.04 1.78 -4.17
CA ILE A 59 -4.65 2.77 -3.26
C ILE A 59 -6.05 3.14 -3.74
N GLN A 60 -6.22 3.46 -5.03
CA GLN A 60 -7.53 3.78 -5.60
C GLN A 60 -8.50 2.59 -5.52
N TYR A 61 -8.02 1.39 -5.83
CA TYR A 61 -8.79 0.16 -5.68
C TYR A 61 -9.25 -0.03 -4.24
N ALA A 62 -8.37 0.08 -3.25
CA ALA A 62 -8.73 -0.02 -1.84
C ALA A 62 -9.75 1.06 -1.44
N LEU A 63 -9.55 2.32 -1.82
CA LEU A 63 -10.47 3.41 -1.49
C LEU A 63 -11.86 3.21 -2.10
N SER A 64 -11.96 2.68 -3.33
CA SER A 64 -13.24 2.36 -3.98
C SER A 64 -14.06 1.33 -3.20
N HIS A 65 -13.41 0.52 -2.36
CA HIS A 65 -14.04 -0.52 -1.58
C HIS A 65 -14.68 -0.02 -0.28
N ILE A 66 -14.38 1.22 0.12
CA ILE A 66 -15.02 1.90 1.24
C ILE A 66 -16.34 2.51 0.75
N SER A 67 -17.44 2.06 1.33
CA SER A 67 -18.79 2.44 0.93
C SER A 67 -19.11 3.91 1.25
N SER A 68 -18.71 4.38 2.44
CA SER A 68 -18.94 5.75 2.88
C SER A 68 -17.94 6.71 2.25
N SER A 69 -18.44 7.71 1.52
CA SER A 69 -17.63 8.81 0.98
C SER A 69 -16.87 9.56 2.07
N LYS A 70 -17.51 9.78 3.23
CA LYS A 70 -16.88 10.43 4.39
C LYS A 70 -15.75 9.59 4.98
N ALA A 71 -15.95 8.27 5.07
CA ALA A 71 -14.92 7.37 5.58
C ALA A 71 -13.74 7.24 4.58
N ARG A 72 -14.03 7.21 3.27
CA ARG A 72 -13.03 7.23 2.20
C ARG A 72 -12.16 8.49 2.26
N LEU A 73 -12.79 9.67 2.39
CA LEU A 73 -12.09 10.94 2.52
C LEU A 73 -11.18 10.97 3.75
N ILE A 74 -11.66 10.45 4.89
CA ILE A 74 -10.86 10.35 6.12
C ILE A 74 -9.65 9.44 5.90
N ILE A 75 -9.81 8.26 5.31
CA ILE A 75 -8.69 7.35 5.03
C ILE A 75 -7.69 7.97 4.06
N GLN A 76 -8.16 8.64 2.99
CA GLN A 76 -7.29 9.35 2.06
C GLN A 76 -6.45 10.42 2.76
N LYS A 77 -7.07 11.24 3.63
CA LYS A 77 -6.34 12.27 4.39
C LYS A 77 -5.31 11.69 5.35
N LEU A 78 -5.64 10.59 6.03
CA LEU A 78 -4.75 9.97 7.01
C LEU A 78 -3.56 9.25 6.38
N TYR A 79 -3.77 8.52 5.28
CA TYR A 79 -2.77 7.58 4.74
C TYR A 79 -2.18 7.95 3.38
N VAL A 80 -2.78 8.91 2.65
CA VAL A 80 -2.26 9.40 1.36
C VAL A 80 -1.70 10.82 1.50
N GLN A 81 -2.28 11.62 2.41
CA GLN A 81 -1.83 13.00 2.66
C GLN A 81 -1.01 13.13 3.96
N ASP A 82 -0.72 12.01 4.64
CA ASP A 82 0.02 11.94 5.91
C ASP A 82 -0.45 12.91 7.00
N LEU A 83 -1.76 13.20 7.03
CA LEU A 83 -2.33 14.06 8.07
C LEU A 83 -2.61 13.25 9.33
N SER A 84 -2.31 13.83 10.49
CA SER A 84 -2.71 13.26 11.78
C SER A 84 -4.24 13.32 11.96
N GLU A 85 -4.78 12.43 12.80
CA GLU A 85 -6.22 12.45 13.13
C GLU A 85 -6.69 13.80 13.68
N LYS A 86 -5.80 14.52 14.39
CA LYS A 86 -6.07 15.86 14.91
C LYS A 86 -6.24 16.87 13.76
N GLN A 87 -5.31 16.90 12.81
CA GLN A 87 -5.40 17.77 11.64
C GLN A 87 -6.63 17.44 10.77
N VAL A 88 -6.96 16.16 10.61
CA VAL A 88 -8.18 15.74 9.89
C VAL A 88 -9.44 16.15 10.63
N ALA A 89 -9.45 16.04 11.97
CA ALA A 89 -10.56 16.49 12.80
C ALA A 89 -10.79 18.00 12.66
N GLU A 90 -9.73 18.79 12.72
CA GLU A 90 -9.77 20.24 12.51
C GLU A 90 -10.29 20.59 11.10
N GLN A 91 -9.74 19.98 10.05
CA GLN A 91 -10.16 20.26 8.66
C GLN A 91 -11.62 19.88 8.37
N LEU A 92 -12.15 18.85 9.03
CA LEU A 92 -13.50 18.35 8.79
C LEU A 92 -14.53 18.85 9.82
N ASN A 93 -14.15 19.73 10.74
CA ASN A 93 -14.97 20.17 11.87
C ASN A 93 -15.56 18.97 12.64
N LEU A 94 -14.71 17.98 12.93
CA LEU A 94 -15.03 16.77 13.69
C LEU A 94 -14.24 16.72 14.98
N THR A 95 -14.65 15.85 15.90
CA THR A 95 -13.79 15.45 17.02
C THR A 95 -12.80 14.39 16.55
N GLN A 96 -11.63 14.32 17.18
CA GLN A 96 -10.65 13.25 16.91
C GLN A 96 -11.27 11.85 17.13
N GLN A 97 -12.14 11.71 18.13
CA GLN A 97 -12.89 10.47 18.37
C GLN A 97 -13.80 10.09 17.19
N ALA A 98 -14.47 11.08 16.57
CA ALA A 98 -15.29 10.82 15.40
C ALA A 98 -14.43 10.36 14.21
N VAL A 99 -13.27 10.98 13.99
CA VAL A 99 -12.28 10.55 12.97
C VAL A 99 -11.85 9.10 13.22
N ASN A 100 -11.48 8.75 14.45
CA ASN A 100 -11.08 7.38 14.80
C ASN A 100 -12.21 6.36 14.57
N ARG A 101 -13.47 6.69 14.88
CA ARG A 101 -14.63 5.83 14.58
C ARG A 101 -14.77 5.58 13.08
N TRP A 102 -14.69 6.64 12.26
CA TRP A 102 -14.78 6.52 10.81
C TRP A 102 -13.61 5.75 10.20
N LYS A 103 -12.38 5.98 10.69
CA LYS A 103 -11.19 5.22 10.33
C LYS A 103 -11.40 3.72 10.59
N ASN A 104 -11.81 3.36 11.81
CA ASN A 104 -12.02 1.96 12.17
C ASN A 104 -13.14 1.31 11.35
N LYS A 105 -14.23 2.03 11.07
CA LYS A 105 -15.29 1.54 10.18
C LYS A 105 -14.78 1.25 8.77
N ALA A 106 -14.03 2.18 8.17
CA ALA A 106 -13.45 1.97 6.84
C ALA A 106 -12.48 0.78 6.83
N LEU A 107 -11.58 0.68 7.82
CA LEU A 107 -10.64 -0.43 7.92
C LEU A 107 -11.35 -1.77 8.11
N GLN A 108 -12.47 -1.81 8.84
CA GLN A 108 -13.29 -3.01 8.97
C GLN A 108 -13.93 -3.41 7.64
N GLU A 109 -14.45 -2.46 6.86
CA GLU A 109 -14.97 -2.73 5.51
C GLU A 109 -13.88 -3.32 4.61
N LEU A 110 -12.67 -2.75 4.63
CA LEU A 110 -11.53 -3.29 3.89
C LEU A 110 -11.15 -4.70 4.35
N ARG A 111 -11.02 -4.94 5.66
CA ARG A 111 -10.69 -6.27 6.21
C ARG A 111 -11.73 -7.33 5.85
N SER A 112 -13.01 -6.95 5.80
CA SER A 112 -14.10 -7.88 5.48
C SER A 112 -14.08 -8.36 4.02
N LYS A 113 -13.42 -7.60 3.12
CA LYS A 113 -13.31 -7.98 1.72
C LYS A 113 -12.12 -8.93 1.51
N LYS A 114 -12.43 -10.23 1.52
CA LYS A 114 -11.52 -11.36 1.27
C LYS A 114 -10.62 -11.25 0.00
N ASN A 115 -10.93 -10.35 -0.94
CA ASN A 115 -10.22 -10.22 -2.22
C ASN A 115 -9.12 -9.15 -2.26
N LEU A 116 -8.93 -8.33 -1.22
CA LEU A 116 -7.84 -7.33 -1.22
C LEU A 116 -6.44 -7.96 -1.19
N LEU A 117 -6.33 -9.23 -0.74
CA LEU A 117 -5.07 -9.98 -0.69
C LEU A 117 -4.75 -10.75 -1.99
N LYS A 118 -5.68 -10.87 -2.95
CA LYS A 118 -5.43 -11.60 -4.21
C LYS A 118 -4.51 -10.84 -5.17
N TYR A 119 -4.49 -9.51 -5.09
CA TYR A 119 -3.63 -8.66 -5.92
C TYR A 119 -2.18 -8.59 -5.40
N ALA A 120 -1.89 -9.16 -4.23
CA ALA A 120 -0.53 -9.29 -3.71
C ALA A 120 0.16 -10.62 -4.11
N GLN A 121 -0.47 -11.43 -4.97
CA GLN A 121 0.02 -12.74 -5.43
C GLN A 121 0.29 -12.81 -6.94
N LEU A 122 0.41 -11.68 -7.63
CA LEU A 122 0.96 -11.57 -8.98
C LEU A 122 2.35 -10.93 -8.89
#